data_AF-A0A7J8GJT9-F1
#
_entry.id   AF-A0A7J8GJT9-F1
#
_cell.length_a   1.000
_cell.length_b   1.000
_cell.length_c   1.000
_cell.angle_alpha   90.00
_cell.angle_beta   90.00
_cell.angle_gamma   90.00
#
_symmetry.space_group_name_H-M   'P 1'
#
loop_
_entity.id
_entity.type
_entity.pdbx_description
1 polymer ?
#
loop_
_entity_poly.entity_id
_entity_poly.type
_entity_poly.pdbx_seq_one_letter_code
_entity_poly.pdbx_strand_id
1 'polypeptide(L)'
;MDLIHQGNRQLKVVAKEPGGPRSPAVFGSVISYIEQFFETVGISLADRQFVSGDSGSATLHSVVEELVRFRLKVRQFALATGEATREARRQQLLERQPLLEACDILRQDLAAHGISIKDRSSTSTWELLGQRSEDHKPGS
;
A
#
# COMPACT_ATOMS: atom_id res chain seq x y z
N MET A 1 -0.71 -16.06 16.31
CA MET A 1 -1.15 -14.67 16.03
C MET A 1 -0.34 -13.62 16.81
N ASP A 2 0.31 -13.99 17.92
CA ASP A 2 1.03 -13.05 18.79
C ASP A 2 2.26 -12.40 18.15
N LEU A 3 2.98 -13.11 17.26
CA LEU A 3 4.17 -12.58 16.59
C LEU A 3 3.84 -11.42 15.63
N ILE A 4 2.72 -11.52 14.91
CA ILE A 4 2.24 -10.46 13.99
C ILE A 4 1.84 -9.23 14.80
N HIS A 5 1.13 -9.44 15.91
CA HIS A 5 0.72 -8.35 16.79
C HIS A 5 1.92 -7.66 17.44
N GLN A 6 2.88 -8.44 17.94
CA GLN A 6 4.12 -7.94 18.54
C GLN A 6 5.01 -7.22 17.52
N GLY A 7 5.14 -7.76 16.30
CA GLY A 7 5.83 -7.10 15.19
C GLY A 7 5.21 -5.76 14.81
N ASN A 8 3.88 -5.72 14.61
CA ASN A 8 3.16 -4.47 14.32
C ASN A 8 3.27 -3.45 15.45
N ARG A 9 3.28 -3.92 16.71
CA ARG A 9 3.48 -3.07 17.89
C ARG A 9 4.89 -2.47 17.89
N GLN A 10 5.93 -3.26 17.62
CA GLN A 10 7.31 -2.77 17.53
C GLN A 10 7.50 -1.77 16.38
N LEU A 11 6.89 -2.01 15.21
CA LEU A 11 6.91 -1.07 14.08
C LEU A 11 6.25 0.28 14.43
N LYS A 12 5.15 0.25 15.18
CA LYS A 12 4.47 1.47 15.67
C LYS A 12 5.28 2.22 16.73
N VAL A 13 6.01 1.50 17.59
CA VAL A 13 6.87 2.09 18.64
C VAL A 13 8.11 2.76 18.05
N VAL A 14 8.73 2.17 17.02
CA VAL A 14 9.91 2.72 16.34
C VAL A 14 9.60 4.01 15.57
N ALA A 15 8.36 4.22 15.14
CA ALA A 15 7.94 5.45 14.46
C ALA A 15 7.96 6.71 15.37
N LYS A 16 8.19 6.57 16.68
CA LYS A 16 8.11 7.67 17.67
C LYS A 16 9.46 8.33 18.01
N GLU A 17 10.58 7.76 17.58
CA GLU A 17 11.92 8.32 17.83
C GLU A 17 12.51 8.87 16.52
N PRO A 18 13.04 10.11 16.47
CA PRO A 18 13.77 10.63 15.32
C PRO A 18 15.20 10.06 15.31
N GLY A 19 15.33 8.74 15.39
CA GLY A 19 16.59 8.08 15.06
C GLY A 19 16.74 8.18 13.54
N GLY A 20 17.74 8.94 13.09
CA GLY A 20 18.04 9.13 11.67
C GLY A 20 18.09 7.80 10.89
N PRO A 21 17.93 7.83 9.56
CA PRO A 21 17.79 6.62 8.77
C PRO A 21 18.93 5.64 9.06
N ARG A 22 18.59 4.44 9.54
CA ARG A 22 19.56 3.33 9.63
C ARG A 22 20.19 3.20 8.24
N SER A 23 21.52 3.10 8.19
CA SER A 23 22.29 3.15 6.94
C SER A 23 21.64 2.24 5.87
N PRO A 24 21.33 2.75 4.66
CA PRO A 24 20.81 1.94 3.56
C PRO A 24 21.64 0.69 3.28
N ALA A 25 22.96 0.75 3.54
CA ALA A 25 23.86 -0.39 3.40
C ALA A 25 23.51 -1.57 4.33
N VAL A 26 23.02 -1.29 5.55
CA VAL A 26 22.62 -2.34 6.51
C VAL A 26 21.34 -3.03 6.06
N PHE A 27 20.38 -2.27 5.53
CA PHE A 27 19.19 -2.90 4.93
C PHE A 27 19.56 -3.70 3.69
N GLY A 28 20.48 -3.18 2.86
CA GLY A 28 21.02 -3.90 1.72
C GLY A 28 21.66 -5.23 2.11
N SER A 29 22.52 -5.25 3.13
CA SER A 29 23.16 -6.49 3.58
C SER A 29 22.17 -7.51 4.14
N VAL A 30 21.15 -7.06 4.85
CA VAL A 30 20.07 -7.94 5.34
C VAL A 30 19.28 -8.53 4.17
N ILE A 31 18.94 -7.73 3.16
CA ILE A 31 18.23 -8.19 1.96
C ILE A 31 19.09 -9.22 1.21
N SER A 32 20.37 -8.95 0.97
CA SER A 32 21.27 -9.88 0.28
C SER A 32 21.44 -11.20 1.04
N TYR A 33 21.53 -11.16 2.37
CA TYR A 33 21.58 -12.39 3.17
C TYR A 33 20.30 -13.23 3.00
N ILE A 34 19.14 -12.58 3.01
CA ILE A 34 17.84 -13.26 2.83
C ILE A 34 17.77 -13.88 1.43
N GLU A 35 18.13 -13.13 0.38
CA GLU A 35 18.15 -13.62 -1.00
C GLU A 35 19.08 -14.84 -1.15
N GLN A 36 20.30 -14.75 -0.62
CA GLN A 36 21.29 -15.84 -0.66
C GLN A 36 20.84 -17.08 0.13
N PHE A 37 20.20 -16.87 1.29
CA PHE A 37 19.64 -17.97 2.07
C PHE A 37 18.57 -18.72 1.28
N PHE A 38 17.65 -17.99 0.65
CA PHE A 38 16.58 -18.59 -0.13
C PHE A 38 17.11 -19.31 -1.38
N GLU A 39 18.11 -18.72 -2.06
CA GLU A 39 18.81 -19.39 -3.16
C GLU A 39 19.45 -20.70 -2.71
N THR A 40 20.06 -20.73 -1.53
CA THR A 40 20.69 -21.94 -0.95
C THR A 40 19.67 -23.06 -0.70
N VAL A 41 18.43 -22.73 -0.32
CA VAL A 41 17.35 -23.71 -0.12
C VAL A 41 16.52 -23.97 -1.39
N GLY A 42 16.94 -23.45 -2.54
CA GLY A 42 16.29 -23.69 -3.84
C GLY A 42 15.04 -22.83 -4.09
N ILE A 43 14.87 -21.71 -3.39
CA ILE A 43 13.74 -20.78 -3.55
C ILE A 43 14.25 -19.52 -4.26
N SER A 44 13.76 -19.28 -5.48
CA SER A 44 14.02 -18.03 -6.22
C SER A 44 13.10 -16.91 -5.74
N LEU A 45 13.66 -15.81 -5.23
CA LEU A 45 12.90 -14.57 -4.95
C LEU A 45 12.80 -13.65 -6.18
N ALA A 46 13.66 -13.86 -7.18
CA ALA A 46 13.72 -13.03 -8.38
C ALA A 46 12.43 -13.11 -9.21
N ASP A 47 11.75 -14.27 -9.20
CA ASP A 47 10.50 -14.47 -9.95
C ASP A 47 9.31 -13.66 -9.41
N ARG A 48 9.47 -13.05 -8.23
CA ARG A 48 8.46 -12.17 -7.63
C ARG A 48 8.59 -10.72 -8.06
N GLN A 49 9.73 -10.33 -8.63
CA GLN A 49 9.86 -9.03 -9.26
C GLN A 49 9.23 -9.10 -10.64
N PHE A 50 7.96 -8.68 -10.69
CA PHE A 50 7.33 -8.08 -11.86
C PHE A 50 7.47 -8.93 -13.13
N VAL A 51 6.42 -9.68 -13.47
CA VAL A 51 6.26 -10.29 -14.80
C VAL A 51 6.46 -9.20 -15.85
N SER A 52 7.68 -9.08 -16.36
CA SER A 52 8.05 -8.32 -17.54
C SER A 52 7.54 -9.13 -18.72
N GLY A 53 6.27 -8.94 -19.07
CA GLY A 53 5.65 -9.81 -20.07
C GLY A 53 4.41 -9.31 -20.78
N ASP A 54 3.82 -8.17 -20.40
CA ASP A 54 2.68 -7.65 -21.15
C ASP A 54 2.60 -6.12 -21.08
N SER A 55 2.67 -5.48 -22.25
CA SER A 55 2.44 -4.03 -22.40
C SER A 55 1.11 -3.61 -21.77
N GLY A 56 0.11 -4.51 -21.80
CA GLY A 56 -1.18 -4.34 -21.11
C GLY A 56 -1.03 -4.23 -19.59
N SER A 57 -0.27 -5.12 -18.96
CA SER A 57 -0.01 -5.10 -17.51
C SER A 57 0.72 -3.84 -17.04
N ALA A 58 1.76 -3.41 -17.77
CA ALA A 58 2.49 -2.18 -17.45
C ALA A 58 1.61 -0.92 -17.61
N THR A 59 0.74 -0.91 -18.63
CA THR A 59 -0.24 0.16 -18.84
C THR A 59 -1.26 0.18 -17.71
N LEU A 60 -1.84 -0.97 -17.34
CA LEU A 60 -2.78 -1.10 -16.22
C LEU A 60 -2.13 -0.61 -14.92
N HIS A 61 -0.91 -1.06 -14.62
CA HIS A 61 -0.17 -0.60 -13.44
C HIS A 61 -0.01 0.92 -13.42
N SER A 62 0.33 1.53 -14.56
CA SER A 62 0.46 2.99 -14.67
C SER A 62 -0.88 3.71 -14.46
N VAL A 63 -1.97 3.17 -14.99
CA VAL A 63 -3.33 3.73 -14.80
C VAL A 63 -3.76 3.64 -13.33
N VAL A 64 -3.56 2.49 -12.68
CA VAL A 64 -3.89 2.30 -11.26
C VAL A 64 -3.07 3.25 -10.40
N GLU A 65 -1.79 3.41 -10.71
CA GLU A 65 -0.91 4.35 -10.03
C GLU A 65 -1.42 5.81 -10.14
N GLU A 66 -1.77 6.29 -11.34
CA GLU A 66 -2.34 7.63 -11.50
C GLU A 66 -3.68 7.79 -10.79
N LEU A 67 -4.53 6.75 -10.81
CA LEU A 67 -5.82 6.74 -10.13
C LEU A 67 -5.67 6.83 -8.61
N VAL A 68 -4.72 6.09 -8.03
CA VAL A 68 -4.39 6.15 -6.60
C VAL A 68 -3.87 7.53 -6.21
N ARG A 69 -3.00 8.13 -7.05
CA ARG A 69 -2.52 9.51 -6.82
C ARG A 69 -3.63 10.54 -6.91
N PHE A 70 -4.53 10.41 -7.89
CA PHE A 70 -5.71 11.26 -8.02
C PHE A 70 -6.60 11.17 -6.77
N ARG A 71 -6.95 9.95 -6.34
CA ARG A 71 -7.72 9.70 -5.12
C ARG A 71 -7.06 10.33 -3.90
N LEU A 72 -5.74 10.18 -3.76
CA LEU A 72 -5.00 10.77 -2.64
C LEU A 72 -5.14 12.29 -2.61
N LYS A 73 -4.99 12.96 -3.77
CA LYS A 73 -5.16 14.42 -3.87
C LYS A 73 -6.58 14.86 -3.50
N VAL A 74 -7.61 14.15 -4.00
CA VAL A 74 -9.01 14.44 -3.67
C VAL A 74 -9.27 14.26 -2.18
N ARG A 75 -8.80 13.16 -1.57
CA ARG A 75 -8.91 12.92 -0.13
C ARG A 75 -8.20 13.98 0.70
N GLN A 76 -6.99 14.37 0.29
CA GLN A 76 -6.22 15.44 0.95
C GLN A 76 -6.97 16.77 0.89
N PHE A 77 -7.52 17.14 -0.26
CA PHE A 77 -8.34 18.34 -0.39
C PHE A 77 -9.60 18.25 0.49
N ALA A 78 -10.27 17.10 0.50
CA ALA A 78 -11.45 16.88 1.32
C ALA A 78 -11.17 17.05 2.82
N LEU A 79 -10.00 16.59 3.28
CA LEU A 79 -9.55 16.69 4.67
C LEU A 79 -8.82 18.01 5.00
N ALA A 80 -8.39 18.76 3.98
CA ALA A 80 -7.63 19.99 4.15
C ALA A 80 -8.47 21.01 4.92
N THR A 81 -8.06 21.26 6.14
CA THR A 81 -8.61 22.29 6.99
C THR A 81 -7.66 23.49 6.90
N GLY A 82 -8.08 24.57 6.26
CA GLY A 82 -7.31 25.83 6.29
C GLY A 82 -7.37 26.50 7.67
N GLU A 83 -6.80 27.70 7.80
CA GLU A 83 -6.89 28.59 8.98
C GLU A 83 -8.32 29.17 9.17
N ALA A 84 -9.34 28.33 9.07
CA ALA A 84 -10.74 28.72 9.17
C ALA A 84 -11.23 28.52 10.61
N THR A 85 -12.15 29.39 11.04
CA THR A 85 -12.85 29.25 12.33
C THR A 85 -13.51 27.87 12.44
N ARG A 86 -13.67 27.35 13.66
CA ARG A 86 -14.13 25.98 13.93
C ARG A 86 -15.44 25.62 13.21
N GLU A 87 -16.34 26.59 13.08
CA GLU A 87 -17.63 26.47 12.40
C GLU A 87 -17.46 26.38 10.88
N ALA A 88 -16.62 27.24 10.29
CA ALA A 88 -16.30 27.22 8.86
C ALA A 88 -15.60 25.92 8.45
N ARG A 89 -14.71 25.39 9.32
CA ARG A 89 -14.13 24.05 9.15
C ARG A 89 -15.20 22.97 9.10
N ARG A 90 -16.16 22.99 10.02
CA ARG A 90 -17.22 21.97 10.09
C ARG A 90 -18.08 22.01 8.83
N GLN A 91 -18.43 23.20 8.36
CA GLN A 91 -19.21 23.39 7.14
C GLN A 91 -18.47 22.86 5.91
N GLN A 92 -17.18 23.20 5.77
CA GLN A 92 -16.33 22.74 4.68
C GLN A 92 -16.19 21.21 4.63
N LEU A 93 -16.13 20.55 5.80
CA LEU A 93 -16.11 19.08 5.87
C LEU A 93 -17.43 18.46 5.43
N LEU A 94 -18.58 19.07 5.77
CA LEU A 94 -19.89 18.61 5.31
C LEU A 94 -20.03 18.76 3.80
N GLU A 95 -19.60 19.89 3.24
CA GLU A 95 -19.63 20.13 1.79
C GLU A 95 -18.72 19.17 1.02
N ARG A 96 -17.58 18.79 1.62
CA ARG A 96 -16.60 17.88 1.01
C ARG A 96 -16.84 16.41 1.35
N GLN A 97 -17.82 16.10 2.19
CA GLN A 97 -18.16 14.72 2.56
C GLN A 97 -18.40 13.82 1.33
N PRO A 98 -19.11 14.25 0.28
CA PRO A 98 -19.31 13.41 -0.92
C PRO A 98 -18.00 13.02 -1.63
N LEU A 99 -16.95 13.83 -1.52
CA LEU A 99 -15.63 13.51 -2.07
C LEU A 99 -14.95 12.38 -1.29
N LEU A 100 -15.13 12.35 0.04
CA LEU A 100 -14.61 11.27 0.88
C LEU A 100 -15.36 9.97 0.58
N GLU A 101 -16.69 10.04 0.45
CA GLU A 101 -17.52 8.90 0.08
C GLU A 101 -17.12 8.33 -1.28
N ALA A 102 -16.94 9.19 -2.30
CA ALA A 102 -16.44 8.77 -3.61
C ALA A 102 -15.05 8.12 -3.53
N CYS A 103 -14.14 8.64 -2.70
CA CYS A 103 -12.83 8.02 -2.47
C CYS A 103 -12.92 6.65 -1.80
N ASP A 104 -13.88 6.46 -0.89
CA ASP A 104 -14.08 5.20 -0.18
C ASP A 104 -14.77 4.15 -1.07
N ILE A 105 -15.74 4.56 -1.90
CA ILE A 105 -16.35 3.72 -2.94
C ILE A 105 -15.28 3.25 -3.94
N LEU A 106 -14.48 4.17 -4.48
CA LEU A 106 -13.39 3.83 -5.41
C LEU A 106 -12.43 2.80 -4.81
N ARG A 107 -12.11 2.92 -3.51
CA ARG A 107 -11.26 1.94 -2.81
C ARG A 107 -11.92 0.57 -2.73
N GLN A 108 -13.23 0.52 -2.48
CA GLN A 108 -13.99 -0.74 -2.40
C GLN A 108 -14.09 -1.41 -3.78
N ASP A 109 -14.39 -0.64 -4.82
CA ASP A 109 -14.49 -1.15 -6.19
C ASP A 109 -13.15 -1.73 -6.67
N LEU A 110 -12.04 -1.00 -6.42
CA LEU A 110 -10.70 -1.51 -6.73
C LEU A 110 -10.36 -2.78 -5.95
N ALA A 111 -10.77 -2.88 -4.68
CA ALA A 111 -10.57 -4.09 -3.88
C ALA A 111 -11.34 -5.30 -4.45
N ALA A 112 -12.54 -5.10 -5.00
CA ALA A 112 -13.29 -6.14 -5.70
C ALA A 112 -12.56 -6.67 -6.95
N HIS A 113 -11.69 -5.84 -7.54
CA HIS A 113 -10.81 -6.20 -8.65
C HIS A 113 -9.40 -6.66 -8.21
N GLY A 114 -9.21 -6.93 -6.92
CA GLY A 114 -7.93 -7.40 -6.38
C GLY A 114 -6.89 -6.29 -6.17
N ILE A 115 -7.24 -5.01 -6.30
CA ILE A 115 -6.34 -3.88 -6.06
C ILE A 115 -6.60 -3.33 -4.66
N SER A 116 -5.67 -3.56 -3.74
CA SER A 116 -5.78 -3.10 -2.35
C SER A 116 -4.99 -1.81 -2.14
N ILE A 117 -5.68 -0.74 -1.71
CA ILE A 117 -5.04 0.56 -1.39
C ILE A 117 -4.81 0.69 0.11
N LYS A 118 -3.56 0.99 0.47
CA LYS A 118 -3.11 1.33 1.83
C LYS A 118 -2.77 2.81 1.90
N ASP A 119 -3.62 3.55 2.59
CA ASP A 119 -3.39 4.96 2.90
C ASP A 119 -2.44 5.08 4.11
N ARG A 120 -1.36 5.84 3.91
CA ARG A 120 -0.51 6.40 4.97
C ARG A 120 -0.79 7.90 5.03
N SER A 121 -0.39 8.56 6.12
CA SER A 121 -0.76 9.97 6.39
C SER A 121 -0.59 10.91 5.20
N SER A 122 0.51 10.82 4.46
CA SER A 122 0.81 11.66 3.28
C SER A 122 0.98 10.88 1.98
N THR A 123 0.99 9.55 2.02
CA THR A 123 1.28 8.69 0.86
C THR A 123 0.24 7.60 0.74
N SER A 124 -0.07 7.15 -0.48
CA SER A 124 -0.98 6.03 -0.71
C SER A 124 -0.23 5.01 -1.55
N THR A 125 -0.18 3.77 -1.07
CA THR A 125 0.48 2.65 -1.74
C THR A 125 -0.57 1.61 -2.10
N TRP A 126 -0.41 0.90 -3.19
CA TRP A 126 -1.33 -0.15 -3.59
C TRP A 126 -0.61 -1.46 -3.90
N GLU A 127 -1.35 -2.55 -3.81
CA GLU A 127 -0.86 -3.90 -4.12
C GLU A 127 -1.93 -4.64 -4.93
N LEU A 128 -1.50 -5.36 -5.98
CA LEU A 128 -2.35 -6.31 -6.67
C LEU A 128 -2.32 -7.61 -5.86
N LEU A 129 -3.42 -7.93 -5.19
CA LEU A 129 -3.63 -9.27 -4.65
C LEU A 129 -3.70 -10.21 -5.85
N GLY A 130 -2.67 -11.03 -6.02
CA GLY A 130 -2.75 -12.15 -6.95
C GLY A 130 -4.01 -12.94 -6.64
N GLN A 131 -4.73 -13.38 -7.69
CA GLN A 131 -5.78 -14.38 -7.53
C GLN A 131 -5.18 -15.49 -6.66
N ARG A 132 -5.66 -15.66 -5.42
CA ARG A 132 -5.39 -16.89 -4.69
C ARG A 132 -5.79 -17.97 -5.66
N SER A 133 -4.84 -18.80 -6.04
CA SER A 133 -5.06 -19.97 -6.88
C SER A 133 -6.12 -20.80 -6.19
N GLU A 134 -7.38 -20.62 -6.61
CA GLU A 134 -8.44 -21.58 -6.34
C GLU A 134 -8.04 -22.86 -7.10
N ASP A 135 -8.02 -23.96 -6.36
CA ASP A 135 -7.89 -25.34 -6.82
C ASP A 135 -6.61 -25.78 -7.57
N HIS A 136 -5.62 -26.24 -6.80
CA HIS A 136 -4.95 -27.49 -7.16
C HIS A 136 -5.38 -28.56 -6.14
N LYS A 137 -6.46 -29.30 -6.46
CA LYS A 137 -6.76 -30.58 -5.80
C LYS A 137 -5.64 -31.57 -6.17
N PRO A 138 -4.90 -32.15 -5.20
CA PRO A 138 -4.17 -33.38 -5.46
C PRO A 138 -5.16 -34.53 -5.27
N GLY A 139 -5.51 -35.22 -6.35
CA GLY A 139 -6.44 -36.35 -6.26
C GLY A 139 -6.63 -37.08 -7.57
N SER A 140 -5.62 -37.85 -7.99
CA SER A 140 -5.74 -39.21 -8.54
C SER A 140 -4.36 -39.86 -8.57
#